data_AF-A0A0N4WTJ2-F1
#
_entry.id   AF-A0A0N4WTJ2-F1
#
_cell.length_a   1.000
_cell.length_b   1.000
_cell.length_c   1.000
_cell.angle_alpha   90.00
_cell.angle_beta   90.00
_cell.angle_gamma   90.00
#
_symmetry.space_group_name_H-M   'P 1'
#
loop_
_entity.id
_entity.type
_entity.pdbx_description
1 polymer ?
#
loop_
_entity_poly.entity_id
_entity_poly.type
_entity_poly.pdbx_seq_one_letter_code
_entity_poly.pdbx_strand_id
1 'polypeptide(L)'
;LSKRKLKRLVLVISEIKTKEVMERWQFDIQTEEMNEEGENSTRQKDEKKIKQEMSDVIRQITASVTFLPLLEEPCSFDVLIYTGKETEAPSDWVESSACLIKNSEQNTFWSILN
;
A
#
# COMPACT_ATOMS: atom_id res chain seq x y z
N LEU A 1 -5.26 2.72 -11.97
CA LEU A 1 -3.81 2.60 -12.24
C LEU A 1 -3.38 3.23 -13.58
N SER A 2 -4.10 2.97 -14.67
CA SER A 2 -3.80 3.44 -16.03
C SER A 2 -3.64 4.97 -16.19
N LYS A 3 -4.30 5.79 -15.35
CA LYS A 3 -4.11 7.25 -15.34
C LYS A 3 -3.01 7.75 -14.38
N ARG A 4 -2.23 6.85 -13.75
CA ARG A 4 -1.13 7.15 -12.80
C ARG A 4 -1.49 8.07 -11.61
N LYS A 5 -2.79 8.18 -11.30
CA LYS A 5 -3.30 9.05 -10.23
C LYS A 5 -3.22 8.43 -8.82
N LEU A 6 -2.95 7.12 -8.73
CA LEU A 6 -2.81 6.43 -7.46
C LEU A 6 -1.44 6.73 -6.85
N LYS A 7 -1.42 7.26 -5.63
CA LYS A 7 -0.19 7.64 -4.93
C LYS A 7 0.12 6.75 -3.73
N ARG A 8 -0.91 6.21 -3.08
CA ARG A 8 -0.76 5.34 -1.92
C ARG A 8 -1.98 4.46 -1.71
N LEU A 9 -1.74 3.23 -1.29
CA LEU A 9 -2.75 2.29 -0.81
C LEU A 9 -2.48 2.04 0.68
N VAL A 10 -3.52 2.06 1.50
CA VAL A 10 -3.41 1.76 2.94
C VAL A 10 -4.40 0.67 3.30
N LEU A 11 -3.92 -0.43 3.85
CA LEU A 11 -4.75 -1.46 4.49
C LEU A 11 -4.81 -1.15 5.98
N VAL A 12 -6.02 -0.90 6.47
CA VAL A 12 -6.30 -0.60 7.87
C VAL A 12 -6.92 -1.84 8.49
N ILE A 13 -6.37 -2.31 9.60
CA ILE A 13 -6.91 -3.44 10.37
C ILE A 13 -7.39 -2.87 11.71
N SER A 14 -8.67 -3.08 12.01
CA SER A 14 -9.31 -2.54 13.21
C SER A 14 -10.07 -3.61 13.97
N GLU A 15 -10.10 -3.52 15.30
CA GLU A 15 -10.93 -4.40 16.12
C GLU A 15 -12.42 -4.10 15.90
N ILE A 16 -13.24 -5.15 15.83
CA ILE A 16 -14.62 -5.03 15.36
C ILE A 16 -15.52 -4.24 16.33
N LYS A 17 -15.36 -4.39 17.65
CA LYS A 17 -16.24 -3.82 18.68
C LYS A 17 -15.92 -2.36 18.99
N THR A 18 -14.65 -2.03 19.21
CA THR A 18 -14.15 -0.71 19.60
C THR A 18 -13.87 0.18 18.40
N LYS A 19 -13.67 -0.43 17.22
CA LYS A 19 -13.17 0.25 16.01
C LYS A 19 -11.77 0.87 16.19
N GLU A 20 -11.02 0.40 17.18
CA GLU A 20 -9.63 0.78 17.37
C GLU A 20 -8.78 0.22 16.24
N VAL A 21 -7.94 1.09 15.66
CA VAL A 21 -7.01 0.70 14.58
C VAL A 21 -5.81 0.01 15.21
N MET A 22 -5.62 -1.26 14.90
CA MET A 22 -4.57 -2.12 15.44
C MET A 22 -3.34 -2.11 14.54
N GLU A 23 -3.54 -2.17 13.23
CA GLU A 23 -2.46 -2.14 12.24
C GLU A 23 -2.82 -1.24 11.06
N ARG A 24 -1.79 -0.60 10.49
CA ARG A 24 -1.92 0.28 9.33
C ARG A 24 -0.78 0.04 8.35
N TRP A 25 -1.05 -0.75 7.32
CA TRP A 25 -0.07 -1.11 6.31
C TRP A 25 -0.12 -0.10 5.17
N GLN A 26 0.95 0.66 5.00
CA GLN A 26 1.06 1.69 3.97
C GLN A 26 1.94 1.21 2.82
N PHE A 27 1.40 1.32 1.60
CA PHE A 27 2.10 1.06 0.35
C PHE A 27 2.12 2.36 -0.45
N ASP A 28 3.27 3.04 -0.46
CA ASP A 28 3.49 4.21 -1.30
C ASP A 28 3.78 3.76 -2.74
N ILE A 29 3.10 4.37 -3.70
CA ILE A 29 3.14 3.99 -5.12
C ILE A 29 3.81 5.10 -5.90
N GLN A 30 4.97 4.76 -6.46
CA GLN A 30 5.69 5.62 -7.38
C GLN A 30 5.43 5.14 -8.81
N THR A 31 5.00 6.06 -9.66
CA THR A 31 4.83 5.82 -11.09
C THR A 31 5.76 6.74 -11.83
N GLU A 32 6.66 6.19 -12.66
CA GLU A 32 7.50 7.00 -13.54
C GLU A 32 6.65 7.74 -14.58
N GLU A 33 6.99 8.99 -14.87
CA GLU A 33 6.50 9.70 -16.04
C GLU A 33 7.18 9.12 -17.28
N MET A 34 6.54 8.13 -17.92
CA MET A 34 6.95 7.75 -19.28
C MET A 34 6.54 8.87 -20.22
N ASN A 35 7.51 9.65 -20.71
CA ASN A 35 7.31 10.48 -21.88
C ASN A 35 7.13 9.55 -23.09
N GLU A 36 6.05 9.74 -23.84
CA GLU A 36 5.72 8.94 -25.03
C GLU A 36 6.80 9.10 -26.15
N GLU A 37 7.70 10.08 -26.05
CA GLU A 37 8.73 10.41 -27.04
C GLU A 37 10.20 10.26 -26.53
N GLY A 38 10.44 9.71 -25.34
CA GLY A 38 11.80 9.61 -24.75
C GLY A 38 12.35 8.17 -24.63
N GLU A 39 13.66 8.03 -24.47
CA GLU A 39 14.44 6.78 -24.30
C GLU A 39 13.91 5.80 -23.22
N ASN A 40 12.95 6.21 -22.39
CA ASN A 40 12.37 5.41 -21.31
C ASN A 40 11.13 4.59 -21.73
N SER A 41 10.74 4.61 -23.01
CA SER A 41 9.58 3.87 -23.55
C SER A 41 9.78 2.35 -23.56
N THR A 42 11.00 1.86 -23.28
CA THR A 42 11.38 0.44 -23.39
C THR A 42 12.03 -0.14 -22.13
N ARG A 43 11.84 0.43 -20.92
CA ARG A 43 12.19 -0.26 -19.66
C ARG A 43 11.25 -1.45 -19.39
N GLN A 44 11.33 -2.49 -20.22
CA GLN A 44 10.76 -3.79 -19.91
C GLN A 44 11.68 -4.50 -18.94
N LYS A 45 11.32 -4.43 -17.66
CA LYS A 45 11.91 -5.30 -16.65
C LYS A 45 11.46 -6.74 -16.93
N ASP A 46 12.41 -7.68 -16.87
CA ASP A 46 12.14 -9.11 -17.08
C ASP A 46 11.04 -9.59 -16.10
N GLU A 47 10.03 -10.29 -16.62
CA GLU A 47 8.90 -10.83 -15.85
C GLU A 47 9.38 -11.72 -14.69
N LYS A 48 10.43 -12.52 -14.90
CA LYS A 48 11.04 -13.35 -13.86
C LYS A 48 11.59 -12.47 -12.73
N LYS A 49 12.24 -11.35 -13.07
CA LYS A 49 12.76 -10.40 -12.10
C LYS A 49 11.64 -9.71 -11.32
N ILE A 50 10.56 -9.32 -12.00
CA ILE A 50 9.36 -8.74 -11.36
C ILE A 50 8.76 -9.74 -10.36
N LYS A 51 8.54 -10.99 -10.78
CA LYS A 51 7.99 -12.04 -9.90
C LYS A 51 8.89 -12.33 -8.71
N GLN A 52 10.20 -12.34 -8.91
CA GLN A 52 11.17 -12.53 -7.83
C GLN A 52 11.07 -11.42 -6.79
N GLU A 53 11.05 -10.16 -7.21
CA GLU A 53 10.93 -9.02 -6.29
C GLU A 53 9.59 -9.01 -5.56
N MET A 54 8.48 -9.34 -6.25
CA MET A 54 7.19 -9.52 -5.60
C MET A 54 7.27 -10.62 -4.53
N SER A 55 7.89 -11.76 -4.85
CA SER A 55 8.07 -12.85 -3.88
C SER A 55 8.92 -12.42 -2.67
N ASP A 56 9.98 -11.64 -2.89
CA ASP A 56 10.82 -11.15 -1.81
C ASP A 56 10.07 -10.18 -0.88
N VAL A 57 9.21 -9.31 -1.43
CA VAL A 57 8.34 -8.44 -0.63
C VAL A 57 7.32 -9.24 0.17
N ILE A 58 6.67 -10.24 -0.43
CA ILE A 58 5.75 -11.12 0.30
C ILE A 58 6.49 -11.86 1.43
N ARG A 59 7.73 -12.32 1.20
CA ARG A 59 8.53 -12.94 2.26
C ARG A 59 8.86 -11.95 3.37
N GLN A 60 9.19 -10.70 3.05
CA GLN A 60 9.44 -9.66 4.06
C GLN A 60 8.19 -9.37 4.90
N ILE A 61 7.01 -9.28 4.27
CA ILE A 61 5.73 -9.12 4.97
C ILE A 61 5.47 -10.30 5.91
N THR A 62 5.61 -11.54 5.43
CA THR A 62 5.41 -12.73 6.29
C THR A 62 6.43 -12.77 7.43
N ALA A 63 7.68 -12.39 7.17
CA ALA A 63 8.72 -12.33 8.19
C ALA A 63 8.47 -11.22 9.23
N SER A 64 7.87 -10.09 8.85
CA SER A 64 7.57 -9.03 9.82
C SER A 64 6.46 -9.41 10.77
N VAL A 65 5.52 -10.28 10.37
CA VAL A 65 4.41 -10.72 11.23
C VAL A 65 4.93 -11.33 12.54
N THR A 66 6.12 -11.94 12.55
CA THR A 66 6.71 -12.49 13.79
C THR A 66 7.16 -11.44 14.79
N PHE A 67 7.27 -10.17 14.37
CA PHE A 67 7.65 -9.04 15.22
C PHE A 67 6.45 -8.17 15.60
N LEU A 68 5.26 -8.46 15.06
CA LEU A 68 4.04 -7.74 15.40
C LEU A 68 3.38 -8.38 16.65
N PRO A 69 2.76 -7.57 17.52
CA PRO A 69 1.92 -8.10 18.59
C PRO A 69 0.83 -9.02 18.04
N LEU A 70 0.51 -10.08 18.78
CA LEU A 70 -0.57 -10.99 18.39
C LEU A 70 -1.93 -10.28 18.51
N LEU A 71 -2.72 -10.30 17.44
CA LEU A 71 -4.10 -9.82 17.46
C LEU A 71 -5.01 -10.93 18.01
N GLU A 72 -5.49 -10.78 19.24
CA GLU A 72 -6.33 -11.78 19.92
C GLU A 72 -7.83 -11.60 19.65
N GLU A 73 -8.26 -10.37 19.34
CA GLU A 73 -9.66 -10.05 19.09
C GLU A 73 -10.02 -10.10 17.58
N PRO A 74 -11.29 -10.38 17.24
CA PRO A 74 -11.77 -10.32 15.87
C PRO A 74 -11.56 -8.94 15.24
N CYS A 75 -10.90 -8.92 14.08
CA CYS A 75 -10.61 -7.70 13.34
C CYS A 75 -11.36 -7.65 12.00
N SER A 76 -11.67 -6.44 11.55
CA SER A 76 -12.09 -6.13 10.18
C SER A 76 -10.97 -5.38 9.46
N PHE A 77 -11.02 -5.35 8.13
CA PHE A 77 -10.10 -4.55 7.34
C PHE A 77 -10.83 -3.58 6.41
N ASP A 78 -10.20 -2.42 6.21
CA ASP A 78 -10.60 -1.41 5.23
C ASP A 78 -9.41 -1.09 4.30
N VAL A 79 -9.71 -0.76 3.04
CA VAL A 79 -8.69 -0.35 2.08
C VAL A 79 -8.92 1.11 1.70
N LEU A 80 -7.95 1.95 2.04
CA LEU A 80 -7.95 3.37 1.69
C LEU A 80 -7.09 3.61 0.46
N ILE A 81 -7.62 4.37 -0.48
CA ILE A 81 -6.93 4.73 -1.71
C ILE A 81 -6.69 6.24 -1.74
N TYR A 82 -5.42 6.63 -1.79
CA TYR A 82 -5.00 8.02 -1.88
C TYR A 82 -4.63 8.34 -3.32
N THR A 83 -5.33 9.33 -3.88
CA THR A 83 -5.12 9.80 -5.25
C THR A 83 -4.70 11.27 -5.27
N GLY A 84 -4.32 11.78 -6.44
CA GLY A 84 -4.09 13.22 -6.63
C GLY A 84 -5.38 14.03 -6.44
N LYS A 85 -5.26 15.29 -5.99
CA LYS A 85 -6.40 16.16 -5.61
C LYS A 85 -7.40 16.39 -6.76
N GLU A 86 -6.92 16.30 -7.98
CA GLU A 86 -7.65 16.41 -9.24
C GLU A 86 -8.31 15.09 -9.70
N THR A 87 -8.40 14.10 -8.82
CA THR A 87 -9.06 12.82 -9.10
C THR A 87 -10.47 12.84 -8.53
N GLU A 88 -11.46 12.76 -9.42
CA GLU A 88 -12.83 12.51 -9.01
C GLU A 88 -12.97 11.07 -8.53
N ALA A 89 -13.51 10.90 -7.32
CA ALA A 89 -13.85 9.59 -6.79
C ALA A 89 -15.08 9.02 -7.54
N PRO A 90 -15.11 7.72 -7.85
CA PRO A 90 -16.31 7.09 -8.39
C PRO A 90 -17.49 7.20 -7.42
N SER A 91 -18.71 7.08 -7.93
CA SER A 91 -19.94 7.34 -7.16
C SER A 91 -20.18 6.39 -5.98
N ASP A 92 -19.63 5.18 -6.04
CA ASP A 92 -19.70 4.16 -5.00
C ASP A 92 -18.59 4.26 -3.95
N TRP A 93 -17.72 5.27 -4.07
CA TRP A 93 -16.62 5.53 -3.13
C TRP A 93 -17.02 6.60 -2.13
N VAL A 94 -16.51 6.47 -0.91
CA VAL A 94 -16.79 7.40 0.18
C VAL A 94 -15.48 7.94 0.72
N GLU A 95 -15.47 9.23 1.05
CA GLU A 95 -14.34 9.83 1.76
C GLU A 95 -14.20 9.21 3.16
N SER A 96 -12.97 8.91 3.56
CA SER A 96 -12.67 8.31 4.86
C SER A 96 -11.58 9.09 5.59
N SER A 97 -11.55 8.94 6.92
CA SER A 97 -10.46 9.46 7.74
C SER A 97 -9.14 8.75 7.43
N ALA A 98 -8.02 9.31 7.88
CA ALA A 98 -6.70 8.69 7.65
C ALA A 98 -6.42 7.44 8.51
N CYS A 99 -7.32 7.10 9.45
CA CYS A 99 -7.23 5.95 10.34
C CYS A 99 -5.85 5.81 11.00
N LEU A 100 -5.37 6.91 11.61
CA LEU A 100 -4.04 6.96 12.22
C LEU A 100 -4.02 6.25 13.58
N ILE A 101 -2.95 5.52 13.85
CA ILE A 101 -2.68 4.87 15.14
C ILE A 101 -1.90 5.85 16.01
N LYS A 102 -2.33 6.07 17.25
CA LYS A 102 -1.60 6.91 18.20
C LYS A 102 -0.42 6.13 18.78
N ASN A 103 0.74 6.78 18.94
CA ASN A 103 1.96 6.17 19.49
C ASN A 103 2.41 4.89 18.76
N SER A 104 2.18 4.78 17.45
CA SER A 104 2.57 3.61 16.68
C SER A 104 4.08 3.52 16.50
N GLU A 105 4.61 2.30 16.53
CA GLU A 105 5.92 1.99 15.95
C GLU A 105 5.78 1.79 14.43
N GLN A 106 6.77 2.26 13.67
CA GLN A 106 6.78 2.15 12.21
C GLN A 106 7.92 1.25 11.74
N ASN A 107 7.55 0.14 11.10
CA ASN A 107 8.48 -0.73 10.40
C ASN A 107 8.44 -0.45 8.89
N THR A 108 9.56 -0.01 8.32
CA THR A 108 9.69 0.31 6.89
C THR A 108 10.30 -0.86 6.14
N PHE A 109 9.62 -1.32 5.10
CA PHE A 109 10.09 -2.37 4.20
C PHE A 109 10.89 -1.79 3.03
N TRP A 110 11.77 -2.60 2.44
CA TRP A 110 12.55 -2.17 1.28
C TRP A 110 11.66 -2.03 0.04
N SER A 111 11.89 -0.95 -0.73
CA SER A 111 11.21 -0.69 -2.00
C SER A 111 11.56 -1.72 -3.08
N ILE A 112 10.62 -1.96 -3.99
CA ILE A 112 10.82 -2.78 -5.21
C ILE A 112 11.57 -1.98 -6.32
N LEU A 113 11.65 -0.66 -6.17
CA LEU A 113 12.34 0.21 -7.13
C LEU A 113 13.82 0.34 -6.75
N ASN A 114 14.68 -0.14 -7.65
CA ASN A 114 16.10 0.21 -7.74
C ASN A 114 16.27 1.38 -8.69
#